data_AF-A0AAW4YA30-F1
#
_entry.id   AF-A0AAW4YA30-F1
#
_cell.length_a   1.000
_cell.length_b   1.000
_cell.length_c   1.000
_cell.angle_alpha   90.00
_cell.angle_beta   90.00
_cell.angle_gamma   90.00
#
_symmetry.space_group_name_H-M   'P 1'
#
loop_
_entity.id
_entity.type
_entity.pdbx_description
1 polymer ?
#
loop_
_entity_poly.entity_id
_entity_poly.type
_entity_poly.pdbx_seq_one_letter_code
_entity_poly.pdbx_strand_id
1 'polypeptide(L)'
;MDENKWIVWLILFSSLLGIANKGISFIAFVLSIIILWQYQVTKKQPKTSSTKNEKDLSKNAKTNQKQLEKQQLAAAKERVKKEKQQQIKNNSNYYFNVDYISEKVTKTSEASYYKKIKTNTEQVLDVVTCYSGKKYHYKNSTAFRVKKDMDNRGILILTTENVYFLSHSNGFVKEVFPINKINGIKKVNNYDLEITFGRSKKYFVLTDFQDPKYFVNTYLNNLM
;
A
#
# COMPACT_ATOMS: atom_id res chain seq x y z
N MET A 1 19.02 -1.73 51.07
CA MET A 1 20.08 -1.01 50.36
C MET A 1 19.80 -1.09 48.86
N ASP A 2 19.95 0.05 48.19
CA ASP A 2 19.37 0.42 46.91
C ASP A 2 20.20 -0.06 45.70
N GLU A 3 20.02 -1.30 45.24
CA GLU A 3 20.75 -1.78 44.04
C GLU A 3 19.98 -1.63 42.71
N ASN A 4 18.68 -1.35 42.72
CA ASN A 4 17.86 -1.38 41.49
C ASN A 4 17.33 -0.01 41.01
N LYS A 5 17.70 1.09 41.68
CA LYS A 5 17.28 2.45 41.25
C LYS A 5 18.01 2.92 39.99
N TRP A 6 19.21 2.39 39.73
CA TRP A 6 20.03 2.77 38.57
C TRP A 6 19.45 2.27 37.23
N ILE A 7 18.83 1.08 37.22
CA ILE A 7 18.17 0.53 36.01
C ILE A 7 16.98 1.39 35.58
N VAL A 8 16.19 1.90 36.54
CA VAL A 8 15.06 2.80 36.26
C VAL A 8 15.56 4.12 35.67
N TRP A 9 16.69 4.63 36.18
CA TRP A 9 17.34 5.82 35.65
C TRP A 9 17.89 5.61 34.23
N LEU A 10 18.46 4.44 33.93
CA LEU A 10 19.00 4.10 32.62
C LEU A 10 17.90 3.96 31.54
N ILE A 11 16.72 3.46 31.92
CA ILE A 11 15.54 3.38 31.05
C ILE A 11 14.95 4.77 30.79
N LEU A 12 14.91 5.65 31.81
CA LEU A 12 14.44 7.02 31.62
C LEU A 12 15.39 7.84 30.72
N PHE A 13 16.70 7.73 30.90
CA PHE A 13 17.68 8.46 30.08
C PHE A 13 17.69 8.01 28.61
N SER A 14 17.55 6.71 28.35
CA SER A 14 17.45 6.18 26.98
C SER A 14 16.15 6.60 26.28
N SER A 15 15.06 6.78 27.02
CA SER A 15 13.80 7.30 26.48
C SER A 15 13.86 8.80 26.13
N LEU A 16 14.61 9.60 26.89
CA LEU A 16 14.78 11.04 26.63
C LEU A 16 15.73 11.34 25.46
N LEU A 17 16.83 10.59 25.33
CA LEU A 17 17.77 10.75 24.21
C LEU A 17 17.19 10.24 22.88
N GLY A 18 16.19 9.35 22.92
CA GLY A 18 15.47 8.84 21.75
C GLY A 18 14.46 9.81 21.12
N ILE A 19 14.20 10.97 21.73
CA ILE A 19 13.26 11.98 21.20
C ILE A 19 13.87 12.76 20.01
N ALA A 20 15.19 12.67 19.79
CA ALA A 20 15.86 13.36 18.68
C ALA A 20 15.75 12.65 17.31
N ASN A 21 15.27 11.39 17.25
CA ASN A 21 15.09 10.69 15.96
C ASN A 21 13.69 10.07 15.83
N LYS A 22 12.92 10.66 14.91
CA LYS A 22 11.51 10.34 14.62
C LYS A 22 11.36 8.85 14.26
N GLY A 23 10.75 8.07 15.15
CA GLY A 23 10.09 6.80 14.80
C GLY A 23 10.33 5.60 15.72
N ILE A 24 11.46 5.53 16.42
CA ILE A 24 11.85 4.32 17.19
C ILE A 24 11.45 4.42 18.67
N SER A 25 11.33 5.63 19.23
CA SER A 25 11.09 5.87 20.66
C SER A 25 9.71 5.37 21.17
N PHE A 26 8.67 5.38 20.31
CA PHE A 26 7.31 5.02 20.75
C PHE A 26 7.14 3.53 21.07
N ILE A 27 7.81 2.65 20.32
CA ILE A 27 7.72 1.19 20.52
C ILE A 27 8.41 0.78 21.83
N ALA A 28 9.55 1.40 22.16
CA ALA A 28 10.25 1.16 23.42
C ALA A 28 9.45 1.66 24.64
N PHE A 29 8.71 2.77 24.50
CA PHE A 29 7.84 3.30 25.55
C PHE A 29 6.65 2.38 25.86
N VAL A 30 6.03 1.80 24.84
CA VAL A 30 4.94 0.84 25.04
C VAL A 30 5.44 -0.44 25.72
N LEU A 31 6.63 -0.92 25.36
CA LEU A 31 7.23 -2.11 25.99
C LEU A 31 7.62 -1.86 27.45
N SER A 32 8.07 -0.66 27.82
CA SER A 32 8.43 -0.34 29.22
C SER A 32 7.21 -0.32 30.14
N ILE A 33 6.05 0.16 29.66
CA ILE A 33 4.78 0.13 30.40
C ILE A 33 4.34 -1.31 30.69
N ILE A 34 4.47 -2.22 29.71
CA ILE A 34 4.10 -3.63 29.86
C ILE A 34 4.95 -4.31 30.95
N ILE A 35 6.25 -4.03 30.97
CA ILE A 35 7.18 -4.59 31.97
C ILE A 35 6.88 -4.04 33.38
N LEU A 36 6.64 -2.73 33.51
CA LEU A 36 6.26 -2.11 34.79
C LEU A 36 4.97 -2.69 35.36
N TRP A 37 3.99 -2.98 34.49
CA TRP A 37 2.71 -3.56 34.90
C TRP A 37 2.88 -5.00 35.42
N GLN A 38 3.68 -5.84 34.75
CA GLN A 38 4.00 -7.19 35.25
C GLN A 38 4.78 -7.15 36.57
N TYR A 39 5.66 -6.17 36.77
CA TYR A 39 6.43 -6.02 37.99
C TYR A 39 5.57 -5.61 39.20
N GLN A 40 4.55 -4.77 39.00
CA GLN A 40 3.62 -4.41 40.09
C GLN A 40 2.68 -5.56 40.49
N VAL A 41 2.28 -6.40 39.54
CA VAL A 41 1.39 -7.55 39.80
C VAL A 41 2.09 -8.63 40.63
N THR A 42 3.40 -8.82 40.45
CA THR A 42 4.17 -9.84 41.18
C THR A 42 4.53 -9.47 42.62
N LYS A 43 4.53 -8.17 42.99
CA LYS A 43 4.85 -7.72 44.36
C LYS A 43 3.69 -7.75 45.36
N LYS A 44 2.44 -7.97 44.92
CA LYS A 44 1.23 -7.82 45.78
C LYS A 44 0.52 -9.12 46.18
N GLN A 45 1.14 -10.30 46.09
CA GLN A 45 0.50 -11.52 46.60
C GLN A 45 1.08 -11.98 47.95
N PRO A 46 0.28 -11.96 49.05
CA PRO A 46 0.66 -12.63 50.29
C PRO A 46 0.53 -14.15 50.12
N LYS A 47 1.53 -14.89 50.61
CA LYS A 47 1.58 -16.36 50.57
C LYS A 47 0.60 -16.94 51.60
N THR A 48 -0.43 -17.63 51.15
CA THR A 48 -1.17 -18.62 51.96
C THR A 48 -1.33 -19.91 51.18
N SER A 49 -0.91 -21.01 51.80
CA SER A 49 -0.85 -22.36 51.29
C SER A 49 -2.22 -23.05 51.24
N SER A 50 -2.68 -23.46 50.06
CA SER A 50 -3.67 -24.54 49.90
C SER A 50 -3.42 -25.33 48.61
N THR A 51 -2.60 -26.36 48.72
CA THR A 51 -2.11 -27.19 47.62
C THR A 51 -3.13 -28.29 47.27
N LYS A 52 -4.16 -27.96 46.48
CA LYS A 52 -4.89 -28.94 45.64
C LYS A 52 -5.83 -28.33 44.58
N ASN A 53 -6.20 -27.05 44.70
CA ASN A 53 -7.02 -26.34 43.70
C ASN A 53 -6.20 -25.50 42.68
N GLU A 54 -4.89 -25.34 42.85
CA GLU A 54 -4.08 -24.44 42.01
C GLU A 54 -3.77 -24.98 40.60
N LYS A 55 -3.74 -26.31 40.40
CA LYS A 55 -3.40 -26.89 39.09
C LYS A 55 -4.49 -26.68 38.02
N ASP A 56 -5.76 -26.66 38.41
CA ASP A 56 -6.88 -26.39 37.49
C ASP A 56 -7.12 -24.89 37.25
N LEU A 57 -6.95 -24.04 38.27
CA LEU A 57 -6.98 -22.57 38.08
C LEU A 57 -5.84 -22.08 37.18
N SER A 58 -4.64 -22.66 37.30
CA SER A 58 -3.46 -22.34 36.47
C SER A 58 -3.65 -22.69 34.99
N LYS A 59 -4.30 -23.83 34.68
CA LYS A 59 -4.62 -24.24 33.31
C LYS A 59 -5.72 -23.38 32.69
N ASN A 60 -6.77 -23.04 33.45
CA ASN A 60 -7.85 -22.17 32.99
C ASN A 60 -7.38 -20.71 32.81
N ALA A 61 -6.54 -20.18 33.71
CA ALA A 61 -5.97 -18.84 33.59
C ALA A 61 -5.06 -18.69 32.36
N LYS A 62 -4.19 -19.67 32.06
CA LYS A 62 -3.34 -19.67 30.86
C LYS A 62 -4.15 -19.77 29.55
N THR A 63 -5.29 -20.46 29.58
CA THR A 63 -6.16 -20.62 28.40
C THR A 63 -6.98 -19.36 28.15
N ASN A 64 -7.49 -18.71 29.20
CA ASN A 64 -8.18 -17.42 29.14
C ASN A 64 -7.24 -16.27 28.71
N GLN A 65 -5.99 -16.27 29.18
CA GLN A 65 -4.99 -15.28 28.77
C GLN A 65 -4.63 -15.42 27.28
N LYS A 66 -4.47 -16.65 26.76
CA LYS A 66 -4.28 -16.90 25.33
C LYS A 66 -5.49 -16.49 24.48
N GLN A 67 -6.72 -16.66 24.97
CA GLN A 67 -7.92 -16.18 24.28
C GLN A 67 -7.98 -14.65 24.25
N LEU A 68 -7.66 -14.00 25.36
CA LEU A 68 -7.60 -12.54 25.47
C LEU A 68 -6.54 -11.94 24.51
N GLU A 69 -5.35 -12.52 24.45
CA GLU A 69 -4.28 -12.12 23.51
C GLU A 69 -4.72 -12.28 22.05
N LYS A 70 -5.40 -13.39 21.71
CA LYS A 70 -5.96 -13.59 20.35
C LYS A 70 -7.03 -12.55 20.00
N GLN A 71 -7.92 -12.22 20.94
CA GLN A 71 -8.95 -11.20 20.74
C GLN A 71 -8.34 -9.80 20.59
N GLN A 72 -7.36 -9.44 21.42
CA GLN A 72 -6.64 -8.17 21.31
C GLN A 72 -5.88 -8.06 20.00
N LEU A 73 -5.22 -9.14 19.55
CA LEU A 73 -4.53 -9.18 18.26
C LEU A 73 -5.51 -9.04 17.08
N ALA A 74 -6.68 -9.69 17.16
CA ALA A 74 -7.71 -9.56 16.13
C ALA A 74 -8.25 -8.12 16.06
N ALA A 75 -8.57 -7.52 17.21
CA ALA A 75 -9.01 -6.12 17.28
C ALA A 75 -7.95 -5.14 16.77
N ALA A 76 -6.67 -5.37 17.07
CA ALA A 76 -5.57 -4.57 16.54
C ALA A 76 -5.45 -4.70 15.01
N LYS A 77 -5.57 -5.92 14.46
CA LYS A 77 -5.56 -6.16 13.01
C LYS A 77 -6.72 -5.46 12.30
N GLU A 78 -7.91 -5.46 12.90
CA GLU A 78 -9.07 -4.76 12.34
C GLU A 78 -8.89 -3.24 12.34
N ARG A 79 -8.36 -2.66 13.43
CA ARG A 79 -8.04 -1.21 13.48
C ARG A 79 -7.05 -0.83 12.38
N VAL A 80 -5.95 -1.57 12.25
CA VAL A 80 -4.95 -1.34 11.18
C VAL A 80 -5.57 -1.47 9.79
N LYS A 81 -6.49 -2.42 9.58
CA LYS A 81 -7.18 -2.57 8.28
C LYS A 81 -8.07 -1.36 7.97
N LYS A 82 -8.84 -0.88 8.95
CA LYS A 82 -9.71 0.31 8.79
C LYS A 82 -8.89 1.57 8.53
N GLU A 83 -7.80 1.77 9.28
CA GLU A 83 -6.88 2.90 9.08
C GLU A 83 -6.24 2.88 7.68
N LYS A 84 -5.78 1.71 7.22
CA LYS A 84 -5.25 1.55 5.86
C LYS A 84 -6.30 1.87 4.80
N GLN A 85 -7.53 1.37 4.95
CA GLN A 85 -8.62 1.68 4.02
C GLN A 85 -8.92 3.18 3.99
N GLN A 86 -8.94 3.84 5.15
CA GLN A 86 -9.13 5.28 5.23
C GLN A 86 -7.98 6.04 4.57
N GLN A 87 -6.74 5.61 4.77
CA GLN A 87 -5.57 6.23 4.14
C GLN A 87 -5.61 6.08 2.61
N ILE A 88 -6.00 4.91 2.11
CA ILE A 88 -6.16 4.68 0.66
C ILE A 88 -7.24 5.61 0.10
N LYS A 89 -8.39 5.72 0.75
CA LYS A 89 -9.47 6.63 0.35
C LYS A 89 -8.99 8.09 0.33
N ASN A 90 -8.32 8.53 1.39
CA ASN A 90 -7.77 9.88 1.48
C ASN A 90 -6.78 10.17 0.36
N ASN A 91 -5.85 9.26 0.07
CA ASN A 91 -4.88 9.45 -1.01
C ASN A 91 -5.53 9.41 -2.40
N SER A 92 -6.52 8.53 -2.59
CA SER A 92 -7.28 8.43 -3.84
C SER A 92 -7.98 9.73 -4.16
N ASN A 93 -8.67 10.31 -3.17
CA ASN A 93 -9.31 11.61 -3.30
C ASN A 93 -8.27 12.73 -3.50
N TYR A 94 -7.19 12.74 -2.71
CA TYR A 94 -6.18 13.80 -2.77
C TYR A 94 -5.47 13.91 -4.12
N TYR A 95 -5.10 12.78 -4.74
CA TYR A 95 -4.38 12.76 -6.02
C TYR A 95 -5.30 12.72 -7.24
N PHE A 96 -6.38 11.94 -7.18
CA PHE A 96 -7.20 11.60 -8.34
C PHE A 96 -8.65 12.08 -8.24
N ASN A 97 -9.09 12.63 -7.10
CA ASN A 97 -10.46 13.08 -6.84
C ASN A 97 -11.52 11.96 -7.05
N VAL A 98 -11.19 10.73 -6.66
CA VAL A 98 -12.09 9.57 -6.73
C VAL A 98 -12.11 8.81 -5.40
N ASP A 99 -13.15 7.99 -5.20
CA ASP A 99 -13.37 7.27 -3.94
C ASP A 99 -12.30 6.21 -3.64
N TYR A 100 -11.82 5.51 -4.67
CA TYR A 100 -10.87 4.44 -4.48
C TYR A 100 -9.97 4.22 -5.69
N ILE A 101 -8.67 4.32 -5.46
CA ILE A 101 -7.58 3.86 -6.32
C ILE A 101 -6.68 2.98 -5.46
N SER A 102 -6.11 1.93 -6.06
CA SER A 102 -5.28 0.99 -5.31
C SER A 102 -4.11 1.68 -4.59
N GLU A 103 -3.77 1.18 -3.40
CA GLU A 103 -2.63 1.68 -2.61
C GLU A 103 -1.32 1.71 -3.42
N LYS A 104 -1.15 0.72 -4.30
CA LYS A 104 0.03 0.56 -5.15
C LYS A 104 0.23 1.74 -6.09
N VAL A 105 -0.85 2.34 -6.58
CA VAL A 105 -0.82 3.56 -7.40
C VAL A 105 -0.64 4.79 -6.51
N THR A 106 -1.45 4.93 -5.46
CA THR A 106 -1.43 6.16 -4.63
C THR A 106 -0.13 6.39 -3.86
N LYS A 107 0.70 5.35 -3.69
CA LYS A 107 2.03 5.43 -3.08
C LYS A 107 3.15 5.77 -4.06
N THR A 108 2.90 5.80 -5.36
CA THR A 108 3.96 6.11 -6.32
C THR A 108 4.25 7.61 -6.37
N SER A 109 5.45 7.97 -6.79
CA SER A 109 5.83 9.38 -6.97
C SER A 109 5.03 10.04 -8.10
N GLU A 110 4.64 9.26 -9.12
CA GLU A 110 3.87 9.73 -10.27
C GLU A 110 2.46 10.20 -9.89
N ALA A 111 1.81 9.58 -8.90
CA ALA A 111 0.49 10.01 -8.41
C ALA A 111 0.51 11.48 -7.94
N SER A 112 1.59 11.88 -7.25
CA SER A 112 1.77 13.26 -6.80
C SER A 112 1.95 14.25 -7.95
N TYR A 113 2.49 13.78 -9.08
CA TYR A 113 2.71 14.62 -10.25
C TYR A 113 1.42 14.85 -11.03
N TYR A 114 0.55 13.84 -11.15
CA TYR A 114 -0.73 13.99 -11.85
C TYR A 114 -1.54 15.18 -11.34
N LYS A 115 -1.62 15.36 -10.02
CA LYS A 115 -2.30 16.51 -9.40
C LYS A 115 -1.81 17.88 -9.90
N LYS A 116 -0.55 17.99 -10.33
CA LYS A 116 0.06 19.23 -10.81
C LYS A 116 -0.22 19.50 -12.29
N ILE A 117 -0.58 18.48 -13.06
CA ILE A 117 -0.75 18.58 -14.51
C ILE A 117 -2.18 18.39 -14.98
N LYS A 118 -3.07 17.93 -14.11
CA LYS A 118 -4.46 17.71 -14.44
C LYS A 118 -5.16 19.02 -14.81
N THR A 119 -6.11 18.94 -15.73
CA THR A 119 -7.02 20.05 -16.01
C THR A 119 -8.16 20.06 -14.98
N ASN A 120 -8.87 21.19 -14.87
CA ASN A 120 -10.03 21.28 -13.97
C ASN A 120 -11.27 20.58 -14.54
N THR A 121 -11.28 20.27 -15.83
CA THR A 121 -12.42 19.68 -16.56
C THR A 121 -12.33 18.16 -16.65
N GLU A 122 -11.13 17.60 -16.59
CA GLU A 122 -10.97 16.14 -16.66
C GLU A 122 -11.34 15.45 -15.35
N GLN A 123 -12.02 14.30 -15.47
CA GLN A 123 -12.35 13.42 -14.35
C GLN A 123 -11.61 12.10 -14.53
N VAL A 124 -11.00 11.59 -13.46
CA VAL A 124 -10.29 10.30 -13.48
C VAL A 124 -11.31 9.17 -13.48
N LEU A 125 -11.15 8.23 -14.41
CA LEU A 125 -12.01 7.06 -14.57
C LEU A 125 -11.34 5.78 -14.06
N ASP A 126 -10.05 5.60 -14.38
CA ASP A 126 -9.27 4.44 -13.93
C ASP A 126 -7.78 4.75 -13.86
N VAL A 127 -7.05 4.08 -12.97
CA VAL A 127 -5.60 4.21 -12.84
C VAL A 127 -4.95 2.87 -12.55
N VAL A 128 -3.97 2.50 -13.37
CA VAL A 128 -3.24 1.23 -13.27
C VAL A 128 -1.73 1.45 -13.24
N THR A 129 -1.01 0.56 -12.58
CA THR A 129 0.46 0.53 -12.61
C THR A 129 0.94 -0.29 -13.81
N CYS A 130 1.95 0.20 -14.52
CA CYS A 130 2.43 -0.46 -15.72
C CYS A 130 3.92 -0.20 -15.99
N TYR A 131 4.51 -1.01 -16.86
CA TYR A 131 5.73 -0.67 -17.58
C TYR A 131 5.38 -0.22 -18.99
N SER A 132 6.16 0.69 -19.57
CA SER A 132 6.13 0.84 -21.02
C SER A 132 6.65 -0.44 -21.69
N GLY A 133 6.18 -0.71 -22.90
CA GLY A 133 6.45 -1.94 -23.61
C GLY A 133 6.90 -1.69 -25.05
N LYS A 134 7.67 -2.63 -25.59
CA LYS A 134 8.06 -2.66 -27.00
C LYS A 134 7.60 -3.97 -27.63
N LYS A 135 7.04 -3.88 -28.83
CA LYS A 135 6.62 -5.03 -29.61
C LYS A 135 7.82 -5.73 -30.24
N TYR A 136 7.88 -7.05 -30.11
CA TYR A 136 8.86 -7.92 -30.75
C TYR A 136 8.17 -9.10 -31.44
N HIS A 137 8.54 -9.35 -32.69
CA HIS A 137 8.07 -10.51 -33.43
C HIS A 137 8.83 -11.77 -33.05
N TYR A 138 8.14 -12.92 -33.03
CA TYR A 138 8.82 -14.20 -32.96
C TYR A 138 9.52 -14.49 -34.30
N LYS A 139 10.68 -15.15 -34.26
CA LYS A 139 11.45 -15.47 -35.45
C LYS A 139 10.57 -16.24 -36.44
N ASN A 140 10.51 -15.78 -37.69
CA ASN A 140 9.73 -16.37 -38.77
C ASN A 140 8.21 -16.48 -38.49
N SER A 141 7.64 -15.58 -37.69
CA SER A 141 6.20 -15.59 -37.36
C SER A 141 5.60 -14.18 -37.39
N THR A 142 4.31 -14.11 -37.75
CA THR A 142 3.49 -12.90 -37.62
C THR A 142 3.09 -12.64 -36.17
N ALA A 143 3.14 -13.66 -35.32
CA ALA A 143 2.89 -13.53 -33.89
C ALA A 143 3.94 -12.61 -33.24
N PHE A 144 3.52 -11.87 -32.21
CA PHE A 144 4.39 -10.97 -31.48
C PHE A 144 4.15 -11.06 -29.97
N ARG A 145 5.15 -10.61 -29.23
CA ARG A 145 5.07 -10.38 -27.78
C ARG A 145 5.40 -8.94 -27.46
N VAL A 146 4.88 -8.45 -26.35
CA VAL A 146 5.33 -7.18 -25.77
C VAL A 146 6.41 -7.50 -24.73
N LYS A 147 7.58 -6.88 -24.88
CA LYS A 147 8.63 -6.91 -23.87
C LYS A 147 8.51 -5.64 -23.03
N LYS A 148 8.34 -5.81 -21.72
CA LYS A 148 8.39 -4.69 -20.77
C LYS A 148 9.76 -4.02 -20.75
N ASP A 149 9.76 -2.70 -20.70
CA ASP A 149 10.92 -1.87 -20.43
C ASP A 149 11.06 -1.72 -18.91
N MET A 150 12.01 -2.44 -18.32
CA MET A 150 12.17 -2.51 -16.85
C MET A 150 12.54 -1.16 -16.24
N ASP A 151 13.11 -0.26 -17.05
CA ASP A 151 13.59 1.04 -16.60
C ASP A 151 12.53 2.13 -16.75
N ASN A 152 11.32 1.77 -17.19
CA ASN A 152 10.24 2.71 -17.45
C ASN A 152 8.93 2.22 -16.84
N ARG A 153 8.97 2.04 -15.51
CA ARG A 153 7.80 1.77 -14.68
C ARG A 153 7.08 3.07 -14.35
N GLY A 154 5.76 3.04 -14.38
CA GLY A 154 4.94 4.20 -14.09
C GLY A 154 3.47 3.83 -13.84
N ILE A 155 2.61 4.81 -14.08
CA ILE A 155 1.16 4.68 -14.00
C ILE A 155 0.50 5.13 -15.30
N LEU A 156 -0.56 4.43 -15.69
CA LEU A 156 -1.50 4.86 -16.72
C LEU A 156 -2.74 5.40 -16.04
N ILE A 157 -3.14 6.61 -16.40
CA ILE A 157 -4.31 7.30 -15.86
C ILE A 157 -5.27 7.53 -17.02
N LEU A 158 -6.46 6.94 -16.96
CA LEU A 158 -7.57 7.20 -17.87
C LEU A 158 -8.44 8.29 -17.27
N THR A 159 -8.63 9.37 -18.02
CA THR A 159 -9.58 10.44 -17.70
C THR A 159 -10.66 10.53 -18.78
N THR A 160 -11.64 11.39 -18.55
CA THR A 160 -12.67 11.73 -19.55
C THR A 160 -12.08 12.38 -20.82
N GLU A 161 -10.90 12.99 -20.74
CA GLU A 161 -10.31 13.76 -21.85
C GLU A 161 -9.00 13.16 -22.38
N ASN A 162 -8.24 12.49 -21.53
CA ASN A 162 -6.88 12.05 -21.83
C ASN A 162 -6.57 10.67 -21.23
N VAL A 163 -5.64 9.96 -21.87
CA VAL A 163 -4.86 8.90 -21.21
C VAL A 163 -3.46 9.45 -20.95
N TYR A 164 -3.02 9.45 -19.69
CA TYR A 164 -1.67 9.82 -19.32
C TYR A 164 -0.84 8.59 -19.04
N PHE A 165 0.40 8.57 -19.52
CA PHE A 165 1.45 7.72 -18.97
C PHE A 165 2.48 8.59 -18.25
N LEU A 166 2.63 8.35 -16.95
CA LEU A 166 3.59 9.05 -16.10
C LEU A 166 4.59 8.03 -15.57
N SER A 167 5.89 8.33 -15.62
CA SER A 167 6.95 7.47 -15.11
C SER A 167 8.07 8.32 -14.50
N HIS A 168 8.60 7.88 -13.35
CA HIS A 168 9.71 8.54 -12.67
C HIS A 168 10.99 7.67 -12.66
N SER A 169 11.02 6.56 -13.40
CA SER A 169 12.06 5.54 -13.26
C SER A 169 13.43 5.96 -13.83
N ASN A 170 13.46 6.77 -14.90
CA ASN A 170 14.69 7.24 -15.56
C ASN A 170 14.57 8.73 -15.94
N GLY A 171 14.37 9.56 -14.92
CA GLY A 171 13.87 10.92 -15.11
C GLY A 171 12.36 10.94 -15.29
N PHE A 172 11.78 12.13 -15.22
CA PHE A 172 10.34 12.28 -15.31
C PHE A 172 9.88 12.21 -16.77
N VAL A 173 9.09 11.19 -17.10
CA VAL A 173 8.46 10.98 -18.42
C VAL A 173 6.96 11.23 -18.30
N LYS A 174 6.43 12.04 -19.21
CA LYS A 174 5.00 12.31 -19.39
C LYS A 174 4.64 12.11 -20.86
N GLU A 175 3.77 11.14 -21.12
CA GLU A 175 3.08 11.01 -22.41
C GLU A 175 1.58 11.29 -22.20
N VAL A 176 0.98 12.05 -23.11
CA VAL A 176 -0.45 12.41 -23.08
C VAL A 176 -1.09 11.97 -24.38
N PHE A 177 -2.17 11.19 -24.27
CA PHE A 177 -2.95 10.71 -25.39
C PHE A 177 -4.38 11.26 -25.27
N PRO A 178 -4.70 12.38 -25.94
CA PRO A 178 -6.08 12.90 -25.96
C PRO A 178 -7.05 11.84 -26.49
N ILE A 179 -8.15 11.61 -25.78
CA ILE A 179 -9.13 10.55 -26.08
C ILE A 179 -9.67 10.69 -27.50
N ASN A 180 -9.96 11.92 -27.93
CA ASN A 180 -10.45 12.22 -29.29
C ASN A 180 -9.46 11.92 -30.43
N LYS A 181 -8.19 11.61 -30.11
CA LYS A 181 -7.14 11.22 -31.06
C LYS A 181 -6.69 9.76 -30.88
N ILE A 182 -7.28 9.03 -29.95
CA ILE A 182 -7.05 7.60 -29.77
C ILE A 182 -7.94 6.84 -30.74
N ASN A 183 -7.32 6.07 -31.65
CA ASN A 183 -8.04 5.26 -32.63
C ASN A 183 -8.52 3.93 -32.05
N GLY A 184 -7.99 3.52 -30.89
CA GLY A 184 -8.46 2.35 -30.16
C GLY A 184 -7.53 1.92 -29.03
N ILE A 185 -8.12 1.29 -28.01
CA ILE A 185 -7.42 0.67 -26.89
C ILE A 185 -7.85 -0.80 -26.81
N LYS A 186 -6.91 -1.73 -26.68
CA LYS A 186 -7.23 -3.16 -26.58
C LYS A 186 -6.23 -3.93 -25.75
N LYS A 187 -6.72 -5.03 -25.18
CA LYS A 187 -5.88 -6.11 -24.63
C LYS A 187 -5.22 -6.88 -25.78
N VAL A 188 -3.92 -7.12 -25.67
CA VAL A 188 -3.16 -7.93 -26.63
C VAL A 188 -2.91 -9.33 -26.09
N ASN A 189 -2.41 -9.42 -24.86
CA ASN A 189 -2.16 -10.66 -24.12
C ASN A 189 -2.64 -10.47 -22.67
N ASN A 190 -2.36 -11.43 -21.79
CA ASN A 190 -2.85 -11.45 -20.39
C ASN A 190 -2.66 -10.13 -19.64
N TYR A 191 -1.52 -9.44 -19.82
CA TYR A 191 -1.20 -8.19 -19.12
C TYR A 191 -0.81 -7.06 -20.07
N ASP A 192 -0.89 -7.30 -21.38
CA ASP A 192 -0.41 -6.36 -22.39
C ASP A 192 -1.57 -5.50 -22.90
N LEU A 193 -1.40 -4.18 -22.81
CA LEU A 193 -2.31 -3.16 -23.33
C LEU A 193 -1.69 -2.51 -24.58
N GLU A 194 -2.47 -2.38 -25.65
CA GLU A 194 -2.13 -1.59 -26.83
C GLU A 194 -3.03 -0.36 -26.89
N ILE A 195 -2.43 0.83 -27.00
CA ILE A 195 -3.11 2.09 -27.31
C ILE A 195 -2.67 2.52 -28.71
N THR A 196 -3.62 2.67 -29.62
CA THR A 196 -3.39 3.19 -30.97
C THR A 196 -3.67 4.69 -30.97
N PHE A 197 -2.65 5.50 -31.21
CA PHE A 197 -2.71 6.95 -31.22
C PHE A 197 -2.23 7.49 -32.58
N GLY A 198 -3.16 8.04 -33.37
CA GLY A 198 -2.90 8.37 -34.77
C GLY A 198 -2.41 7.15 -35.56
N ARG A 199 -1.21 7.23 -36.16
CA ARG A 199 -0.59 6.11 -36.90
C ARG A 199 0.32 5.22 -36.04
N SER A 200 0.50 5.57 -34.77
CA SER A 200 1.45 4.92 -33.86
C SER A 200 0.75 4.00 -32.88
N LYS A 201 1.43 2.93 -32.50
CA LYS A 201 0.98 2.01 -31.45
C LYS A 201 1.91 2.11 -30.25
N LYS A 202 1.32 2.28 -29.08
CA LYS A 202 2.00 2.27 -27.79
C LYS A 202 1.59 1.02 -27.03
N TYR A 203 2.57 0.37 -26.42
CA TYR A 203 2.37 -0.86 -25.69
C TYR A 203 2.71 -0.63 -24.23
N PHE A 204 1.91 -1.21 -23.34
CA PHE A 204 2.13 -1.17 -21.90
C PHE A 204 1.92 -2.57 -21.33
N VAL A 205 2.67 -2.91 -20.29
CA VAL A 205 2.53 -4.18 -19.57
C VAL A 205 2.07 -3.84 -18.16
N LEU A 206 0.82 -4.16 -17.83
CA LEU A 206 0.25 -3.91 -16.51
C LEU A 206 0.94 -4.78 -15.46
N THR A 207 1.11 -4.25 -14.26
CA THR A 207 1.75 -4.98 -13.16
C THR A 207 0.72 -5.70 -12.30
N ASP A 208 1.21 -6.49 -11.34
CA ASP A 208 0.37 -7.06 -10.27
C ASP A 208 -0.79 -7.94 -10.74
N PHE A 209 -0.60 -8.61 -11.89
CA PHE A 209 -1.60 -9.49 -12.51
C PHE A 209 -2.93 -8.79 -12.84
N GLN A 210 -2.91 -7.46 -13.04
CA GLN A 210 -4.08 -6.70 -13.47
C GLN A 210 -4.44 -7.07 -14.92
N ASP A 211 -5.68 -7.52 -15.15
CA ASP A 211 -6.18 -7.79 -16.49
C ASP A 211 -6.51 -6.47 -17.22
N PRO A 212 -5.86 -6.17 -18.37
CA PRO A 212 -6.11 -4.96 -19.15
C PRO A 212 -7.57 -4.81 -19.61
N LYS A 213 -8.34 -5.90 -19.65
CA LYS A 213 -9.75 -5.88 -20.05
C LYS A 213 -10.57 -4.87 -19.23
N TYR A 214 -10.31 -4.72 -17.94
CA TYR A 214 -11.08 -3.77 -17.11
C TYR A 214 -10.80 -2.33 -17.52
N PHE A 215 -9.54 -1.97 -17.70
CA PHE A 215 -9.15 -0.65 -18.18
C PHE A 215 -9.72 -0.34 -19.58
N VAL A 216 -9.67 -1.34 -20.48
CA VAL A 216 -10.27 -1.26 -21.82
C VAL A 216 -11.78 -1.06 -21.75
N ASN A 217 -12.47 -1.82 -20.90
CA ASN A 217 -13.91 -1.71 -20.73
C ASN A 217 -14.31 -0.34 -20.17
N THR A 218 -13.56 0.20 -19.20
CA THR A 218 -13.81 1.55 -18.68
C THR A 218 -13.67 2.60 -19.78
N TYR A 219 -12.65 2.47 -20.64
CA TYR A 219 -12.48 3.34 -21.81
C TYR A 219 -13.66 3.24 -22.78
N LEU A 220 -14.08 2.03 -23.15
CA LEU A 220 -15.17 1.82 -24.11
C LEU A 220 -16.51 2.31 -23.57
N ASN A 221 -16.79 2.09 -22.29
CA ASN A 221 -18.03 2.53 -21.64
C ASN A 221 -18.14 4.06 -21.53
N ASN A 222 -17.02 4.78 -21.57
CA ASN A 222 -17.01 6.24 -21.51
C ASN A 222 -17.05 6.90 -22.91
N LEU A 223 -16.91 6.12 -23.99
CA LEU A 223 -17.05 6.61 -25.37
C LEU A 223 -18.49 6.48 -25.91
N MET A 224 -19.33 5.68 -25.25
CA MET A 224 -20.75 5.46 -25.59
C MET A 224 -21.64 6.35 -24.73
#